data_AF-A0A920VBF0-F1
#
_entry.id   AF-A0A920VBF0-F1
#
_cell.length_a   1.000
_cell.length_b   1.000
_cell.length_c   1.000
_cell.angle_alpha   90.00
_cell.angle_beta   90.00
_cell.angle_gamma   90.00
#
_symmetry.space_group_name_H-M   'P 1'
#
loop_
_entity.id
_entity.type
_entity.pdbx_description
1 polymer ?
#
loop_
_entity_poly.entity_id
_entity_poly.type
_entity_poly.pdbx_seq_one_letter_code
_entity_poly.pdbx_strand_id
1 'polypeptide(L)' 'MSPRTVLNWAENAEIFGDIGFGFRVTFLNKCDELERPIIAEYYQRCMGDDLGDASKGITLPK' A
#
# COMPACT_ATOMS: atom_id res chain seq x y z
N MET A 1 4.46 12.20 -4.52
CA MET A 1 3.73 11.22 -5.37
C MET A 1 3.09 11.96 -6.53
N SER A 2 2.95 11.35 -7.72
CA SER A 2 2.34 11.98 -8.90
C SER A 2 1.00 11.32 -9.26
N PRO A 3 0.11 11.96 -10.05
CA PRO A 3 -1.13 11.32 -10.53
C PRO A 3 -0.89 9.99 -11.25
N ARG A 4 0.25 9.86 -11.97
CA ARG A 4 0.67 8.60 -12.61
C ARG A 4 0.88 7.47 -11.59
N THR A 5 1.35 7.79 -10.39
CA THR A 5 1.56 6.80 -9.33
C THR A 5 0.23 6.23 -8.82
N VAL A 6 -0.86 7.02 -8.90
CA VAL A 6 -2.20 6.54 -8.54
C VAL A 6 -2.73 5.55 -9.58
N LEU A 7 -2.47 5.79 -10.88
CA LEU A 7 -2.81 4.82 -11.93
C LEU A 7 -2.10 3.48 -11.71
N ASN A 8 -0.80 3.52 -11.41
CA ASN A 8 -0.04 2.30 -11.11
C ASN A 8 -0.61 1.54 -9.89
N TRP A 9 -1.17 2.24 -8.91
CA TRP A 9 -1.83 1.59 -7.79
C TRP A 9 -3.09 0.85 -8.23
N ALA A 10 -3.93 1.48 -9.05
CA ALA A 10 -5.12 0.85 -9.60
C ALA A 10 -4.77 -0.41 -10.41
N GLU A 11 -3.78 -0.33 -11.29
CA GLU A 11 -3.30 -1.47 -12.07
C GLU A 11 -2.78 -2.60 -11.17
N ASN A 12 -1.97 -2.30 -10.15
CA ASN A 12 -1.50 -3.30 -9.20
C ASN A 12 -2.66 -3.93 -8.41
N ALA A 13 -3.63 -3.13 -7.96
CA ALA A 13 -4.80 -3.64 -7.27
C ALA A 13 -5.61 -4.61 -8.15
N GLU A 14 -5.73 -4.33 -9.45
CA GLU A 14 -6.39 -5.22 -10.41
C GLU A 14 -5.59 -6.50 -10.66
N ILE A 15 -4.26 -6.40 -10.85
CA ILE A 15 -3.38 -7.55 -11.08
C ILE A 15 -3.40 -8.53 -9.90
N PHE A 16 -3.35 -8.01 -8.68
CA PHE A 16 -3.29 -8.83 -7.47
C PHE A 16 -4.66 -9.14 -6.87
N GLY A 17 -5.73 -8.49 -7.34
CA GLY A 17 -7.07 -8.61 -6.77
C GLY A 17 -7.19 -8.09 -5.33
N ASP A 18 -6.24 -7.24 -4.90
CA ASP A 18 -6.15 -6.72 -3.53
C ASP A 18 -5.68 -5.25 -3.55
N ILE A 19 -6.57 -4.37 -3.12
CA ILE A 19 -6.36 -2.92 -3.08
C ILE A 19 -5.28 -2.53 -2.07
N GLY A 20 -5.26 -3.19 -0.91
CA GLY A 20 -4.27 -2.95 0.15
C GLY A 20 -2.89 -3.43 -0.25
N PHE A 21 -2.80 -4.62 -0.85
CA PHE A 21 -1.55 -5.12 -1.42
C PHE A 21 -1.03 -4.18 -2.52
N GLY A 22 -1.91 -3.78 -3.45
CA GLY A 22 -1.59 -2.81 -4.49
C GLY A 22 -1.03 -1.50 -3.92
N PHE A 23 -1.60 -1.02 -2.81
CA PHE A 23 -1.12 0.18 -2.13
C PHE A 23 0.27 -0.03 -1.53
N ARG A 24 0.50 -1.18 -0.89
CA ARG A 24 1.78 -1.51 -0.26
C ARG A 24 2.93 -1.52 -1.27
N VAL A 25 2.75 -2.19 -2.41
CA VAL A 25 3.80 -2.26 -3.46
C VAL A 25 3.98 -0.95 -4.21
N THR A 26 2.93 -0.12 -4.30
CA THR A 26 2.98 1.13 -5.06
C THR A 26 3.54 2.29 -4.25
N PHE A 27 3.15 2.39 -2.98
CA PHE A 27 3.43 3.52 -2.09
C PHE A 27 4.23 3.10 -0.86
N LEU A 28 3.65 2.26 0.01
CA LEU A 28 4.17 2.01 1.37
C LEU A 28 5.63 1.51 1.37
N ASN A 29 5.97 0.59 0.47
CA ASN A 29 7.31 0.02 0.40
C ASN A 29 8.39 1.02 -0.04
N LYS A 30 8.01 2.13 -0.66
CA LYS A 30 8.93 3.17 -1.13
C LYS A 30 9.17 4.25 -0.09
N CYS A 31 8.40 4.25 1.00
CA CYS A 31 8.58 5.14 2.13
C CYS A 31 9.70 4.64 3.05
N ASP A 32 10.31 5.58 3.77
CA ASP A 32 11.22 5.25 4.87
C ASP A 32 10.47 4.44 5.93
N GLU A 33 11.17 3.53 6.61
CA GLU A 33 10.56 2.65 7.62
C GLU A 33 9.91 3.43 8.76
N LEU A 34 10.48 4.58 9.13
CA LEU A 34 9.92 5.45 10.16
C LEU A 34 8.61 6.12 9.74
N GLU A 35 8.37 6.27 8.43
CA GLU A 35 7.17 6.89 7.88
C GLU A 35 6.05 5.90 7.62
N ARG A 36 6.36 4.61 7.42
CA ARG A 36 5.37 3.57 7.07
C ARG A 36 4.18 3.49 8.03
N PRO A 37 4.33 3.60 9.36
CA PRO A 37 3.17 3.59 10.27
C PRO A 37 2.19 4.73 9.98
N ILE A 38 2.70 5.93 9.72
CA ILE A 38 1.89 7.13 9.44
C ILE A 38 1.18 6.97 8.09
N ILE A 39 1.88 6.45 7.07
CA ILE A 39 1.28 6.20 5.75
C ILE A 39 0.22 5.11 5.81
N ALA A 40 0.40 4.07 6.63
CA ALA A 40 -0.61 3.04 6.86
C ALA A 40 -1.85 3.60 7.58
N GLU A 41 -1.67 4.48 8.56
CA GLU A 41 -2.79 5.20 9.19
C GLU A 41 -3.58 6.03 8.16
N TYR A 42 -2.90 6.72 7.24
CA TYR A 42 -3.60 7.46 6.19
C TYR A 42 -4.40 6.55 5.25
N TYR A 43 -3.86 5.39 4.90
CA TYR A 43 -4.63 4.38 4.16
C TYR A 43 -5.88 3.97 4.94
N GLN A 44 -5.73 3.63 6.23
CA GLN A 44 -6.83 3.19 7.08
C GLN A 44 -7.92 4.26 7.22
N ARG A 45 -7.54 5.53 7.37
CA ARG A 45 -8.48 6.65 7.49
C ARG A 45 -9.24 6.93 6.19
N CYS A 46 -8.61 6.72 5.04
CA CYS A 46 -9.22 6.96 3.73
C CYS A 46 -10.08 5.79 3.25
N MET A 47 -9.64 4.55 3.53
CA MET A 47 -10.23 3.33 2.99
C MET A 47 -11.06 2.55 4.01
N GLY A 48 -10.92 2.85 5.30
CA GLY A 48 -11.59 2.13 6.39
C GLY A 48 -11.04 0.72 6.65
N ASP A 49 -9.88 0.38 6.09
CA ASP A 49 -9.27 -0.95 6.17
C ASP A 49 -7.82 -0.89 6.66
N ASP A 50 -7.40 -1.88 7.44
CA ASP A 50 -6.06 -1.94 8.04
C ASP A 50 -5.12 -2.74 7.15
N LEU A 51 -3.95 -2.17 6.84
CA LEU A 51 -2.96 -2.87 6.01
C LEU A 51 -2.28 -4.04 6.75
N GLY A 52 -2.55 -4.26 8.03
CA GLY A 52 -1.84 -5.19 8.90
C GLY A 52 -0.51 -4.60 9.36
N ASP A 53 0.46 -5.48 9.64
CA ASP A 53 1.78 -5.05 10.08
C ASP A 53 2.52 -4.30 8.95
N ALA A 54 2.50 -2.97 9.01
CA ALA A 54 3.15 -2.07 8.06
C ALA A 54 4.70 -2.16 8.11
N SER A 55 5.26 -2.81 9.14
CA SER A 55 6.70 -3.03 9.28
C SER A 55 7.18 -4.33 8.63
N LYS A 56 6.28 -5.30 8.40
CA LYS A 56 6.65 -6.56 7.72
C LYS A 56 6.76 -6.37 6.21
N GLY A 57 7.94 -6.68 5.68
CA GLY A 57 8.17 -6.85 4.26
C GLY A 57 7.19 -7.89 3.67
N ILE A 58 6.75 -7.64 2.44
CA ILE A 58 5.64 -8.38 1.83
C ILE A 58 6.14 -9.73 1.31
N THR A 59 5.50 -10.83 1.71
CA THR A 59 5.56 -12.13 1.00
C THR A 59 4.36 -12.25 0.07
N LEU A 60 4.61 -12.68 -1.17
CA LEU A 60 3.53 -12.98 -2.12
C LEU A 60 2.58 -14.03 -1.51
N PRO A 61 1.25 -13.81 -1.55
CA PRO A 61 0.31 -14.88 -1.25
C PRO A 61 0.56 -16.04 -2.23
N LYS A 62 0.51 -17.27 -1.72
CA LYS A 62 0.61 -18.49 -2.54
C LYS A 62 -0.61 -18.67 -3.42
#